data_AF-L0EAN7-F1
#
_entry.id   AF-L0EAN7-F1
#
_cell.length_a   1.000
_cell.length_b   1.000
_cell.length_c   1.000
_cell.angle_alpha   90.00
_cell.angle_beta   90.00
_cell.angle_gamma   90.00
#
_symmetry.space_group_name_H-M   'P 1'
#
loop_
_entity.id
_entity.type
_entity.pdbx_description
1 polymer ?
#
loop_
_entity_poly.entity_id
_entity_poly.type
_entity_poly.pdbx_seq_one_letter_code
_entity_poly.pdbx_strand_id
1 'polypeptide(L)'
;MSKARQVLWTGAAAAAVTAAAAAFLLLKEPQPEKEMQPLLFEAEAGVLNGVHAAAELSGYSGDGYVTGFDDDEDSLTVFVEAPEDGLYDMWVGYSSPGGDKYTMLSLDDRQAAEIRLAASGTFTEAYAGKWLLRTGRNEVLISRNWGWYNMDYIKIRKARKRPEHRVVRRLVNPDATPETEELLLAAMTENGPIPDPDLLVKTETHWSWFCTWNGDFINDGIQNSEDHIRHVLHHEYVLTLDEVKELRS
;
A
#
# COMPACT_ATOMS: atom_id res chain seq x y z
N MET A 1 -27.83 44.51 65.89
CA MET A 1 -27.20 44.63 67.22
C MET A 1 -26.49 43.32 67.55
N SER A 2 -25.29 43.45 68.12
CA SER A 2 -24.39 42.42 68.67
C SER A 2 -23.54 41.55 67.72
N LYS A 3 -22.23 41.70 67.90
CA LYS A 3 -21.08 40.90 67.44
C LYS A 3 -20.68 39.91 68.54
N ALA A 4 -20.11 38.77 68.16
CA ALA A 4 -18.94 38.12 68.80
C ALA A 4 -18.42 37.05 67.81
N ARG A 5 -17.31 37.17 67.06
CA ARG A 5 -15.85 37.29 67.32
C ARG A 5 -15.14 36.05 67.93
N GLN A 6 -14.38 35.39 67.03
CA GLN A 6 -13.07 34.68 67.12
C GLN A 6 -13.02 33.38 67.96
N VAL A 7 -12.32 32.29 67.57
CA VAL A 7 -10.88 32.14 67.21
C VAL A 7 -10.65 30.82 66.41
N LEU A 8 -9.72 30.82 65.43
CA LEU A 8 -9.09 29.67 64.72
C LEU A 8 -8.00 29.03 65.62
N TRP A 9 -7.62 27.73 65.64
CA TRP A 9 -7.15 26.84 64.56
C TRP A 9 -6.76 25.45 65.14
N THR A 10 -6.22 24.59 64.26
CA THR A 10 -5.70 23.20 64.40
C THR A 10 -6.80 22.12 64.31
N GLY A 11 -6.76 21.15 63.39
CA GLY A 11 -5.85 20.81 62.32
C GLY A 11 -6.19 19.40 61.82
N ALA A 12 -6.40 19.29 60.50
CA ALA A 12 -6.40 18.07 59.67
C ALA A 12 -7.25 16.84 60.08
N ALA A 13 -8.39 16.68 59.39
CA ALA A 13 -9.07 15.40 59.20
C ALA A 13 -8.68 14.82 57.82
N ALA A 14 -8.24 13.56 57.77
CA ALA A 14 -8.16 12.79 56.54
C ALA A 14 -9.07 11.56 56.71
N ALA A 15 -10.16 11.56 55.95
CA ALA A 15 -11.15 10.50 55.88
C ALA A 15 -10.69 9.40 54.91
N ALA A 16 -11.01 8.15 55.26
CA ALA A 16 -10.82 6.97 54.44
C ALA A 16 -11.69 7.04 53.16
N VAL A 17 -11.12 6.62 52.03
CA VAL A 17 -11.88 6.31 50.80
C VAL A 17 -11.49 4.91 50.34
N THR A 18 -12.54 4.11 50.17
CA THR A 18 -12.60 2.74 49.64
C THR A 18 -12.00 2.68 48.23
N ALA A 19 -11.04 1.78 48.01
CA ALA A 19 -10.49 1.51 46.68
C ALA A 19 -11.39 0.54 45.92
N ALA A 20 -12.05 1.01 44.87
CA ALA A 20 -12.66 0.16 43.85
C ALA A 20 -11.53 -0.43 42.97
N ALA A 21 -11.48 -1.75 42.85
CA ALA A 21 -10.55 -2.44 41.97
C ALA A 21 -10.93 -2.18 40.51
N ALA A 22 -10.27 -1.22 39.88
CA ALA A 22 -10.24 -1.12 38.42
C ALA A 22 -9.43 -2.31 37.89
N ALA A 23 -10.10 -3.25 37.23
CA ALA A 23 -9.43 -4.25 36.42
C ALA A 23 -8.73 -3.53 35.27
N PHE A 24 -7.46 -3.22 35.49
CA PHE A 24 -6.55 -2.78 34.45
C PHE A 24 -6.39 -3.99 33.51
N LEU A 25 -7.20 -4.03 32.46
CA LEU A 25 -6.97 -4.90 31.32
C LEU A 25 -5.61 -4.49 30.78
N LEU A 26 -4.55 -5.23 31.12
CA LEU A 26 -3.26 -5.10 30.46
C LEU A 26 -3.52 -5.45 29.00
N LEU A 27 -3.77 -4.41 28.19
CA LEU A 27 -3.61 -4.49 26.75
C LEU A 27 -2.14 -4.86 26.55
N LYS A 28 -1.89 -6.14 26.30
CA LYS A 28 -0.58 -6.64 25.91
C LYS A 28 -0.19 -5.83 24.68
N GLU A 29 0.83 -4.97 24.82
CA GLU A 29 1.30 -4.15 23.71
C GLU A 29 1.50 -5.06 22.50
N PRO A 30 0.98 -4.70 21.30
CA PRO A 30 1.19 -5.50 20.12
C PRO A 30 2.70 -5.63 19.94
N GLN A 31 3.18 -6.85 20.11
CA GLN A 31 4.60 -7.15 19.95
C GLN A 31 4.97 -6.73 18.53
N PRO A 32 6.14 -6.10 18.32
CA PRO A 32 6.57 -5.76 16.97
C PRO A 32 6.49 -7.02 16.13
N GLU A 33 5.61 -6.98 15.12
CA GLU A 33 5.35 -8.10 14.23
C GLU A 33 6.71 -8.54 13.69
N LYS A 34 7.04 -9.83 13.88
CA LYS A 34 8.36 -10.37 13.56
C LYS A 34 8.63 -10.08 12.09
N GLU A 35 9.54 -9.13 11.82
CA GLU A 35 9.91 -8.80 10.46
C GLU A 35 10.33 -10.07 9.74
N MET A 36 9.64 -10.39 8.64
CA MET A 36 10.06 -11.50 7.82
C MET A 36 11.39 -11.15 7.18
N GLN A 37 12.33 -12.08 7.29
CA GLN A 37 13.62 -11.97 6.61
C GLN A 37 13.36 -11.87 5.10
N PRO A 38 14.16 -11.07 4.39
CA PRO A 38 14.06 -11.03 2.93
C PRO A 38 14.38 -12.40 2.34
N LEU A 39 13.69 -12.74 1.25
CA LEU A 39 13.93 -13.92 0.43
C LEU A 39 14.61 -13.47 -0.86
N LEU A 40 15.65 -14.19 -1.29
CA LEU A 40 16.45 -13.89 -2.46
C LEU A 40 16.33 -15.03 -3.46
N PHE A 41 16.13 -14.68 -4.74
CA PHE A 41 15.94 -15.60 -5.86
C PHE A 41 16.94 -15.24 -6.96
N GLU A 42 17.95 -16.10 -7.15
CA GLU A 42 19.05 -15.87 -8.08
C GLU A 42 18.55 -15.78 -9.53
N ALA A 43 19.08 -14.83 -10.29
CA ALA A 43 18.68 -14.56 -11.66
C ALA A 43 19.06 -15.71 -12.59
N GLU A 44 20.24 -16.32 -12.40
CA GLU A 44 20.75 -17.41 -13.20
C GLU A 44 19.96 -18.72 -13.07
N ALA A 45 19.08 -18.82 -12.05
CA ALA A 45 18.15 -19.94 -11.89
C ALA A 45 16.84 -19.77 -12.67
N GLY A 46 16.66 -18.62 -13.32
CA GLY A 46 15.47 -18.26 -14.10
C GLY A 46 15.41 -18.90 -15.50
N VAL A 47 14.40 -18.51 -16.27
CA VAL A 47 14.33 -18.79 -17.72
C VAL A 47 15.01 -17.65 -18.46
N LEU A 48 16.01 -18.01 -19.26
CA LEU A 48 16.82 -17.10 -20.05
C LEU A 48 16.32 -17.12 -21.50
N ASN A 49 15.93 -15.96 -22.03
CA ASN A 49 15.54 -15.79 -23.43
C ASN A 49 16.43 -14.73 -24.08
N GLY A 50 17.32 -15.15 -24.97
CA GLY A 50 18.34 -14.30 -25.63
C GLY A 50 19.52 -13.89 -24.74
N VAL A 51 19.30 -13.83 -23.42
CA VAL A 51 20.32 -13.58 -22.38
C VAL A 51 21.05 -14.86 -21.94
N HIS A 52 22.13 -14.72 -21.16
CA HIS A 52 22.90 -15.84 -20.63
C HIS A 52 23.49 -15.57 -19.23
N ALA A 53 23.79 -16.64 -18.50
CA ALA A 53 24.49 -16.55 -17.22
C ALA A 53 26.00 -16.35 -17.41
N ALA A 54 26.62 -15.57 -16.53
CA ALA A 54 28.05 -15.28 -16.49
C ALA A 54 28.54 -15.18 -15.03
N ALA A 55 29.86 -15.26 -14.84
CA ALA A 55 30.50 -15.23 -13.53
C ALA A 55 31.87 -14.51 -13.56
N GLU A 56 32.07 -13.61 -14.53
CA GLU A 56 33.37 -12.96 -14.76
C GLU A 56 33.58 -11.74 -13.86
N LEU A 57 32.50 -11.04 -13.52
CA LEU A 57 32.52 -9.94 -12.55
C LEU A 57 32.58 -10.48 -11.12
N SER A 58 33.02 -9.66 -10.17
CA SER A 58 33.03 -10.02 -8.75
C SER A 58 31.89 -9.33 -7.99
N GLY A 59 31.46 -9.93 -6.89
CA GLY A 59 30.47 -9.35 -5.98
C GLY A 59 29.01 -9.69 -6.27
N TYR A 60 28.75 -10.60 -7.22
CA TYR A 60 27.44 -11.22 -7.43
C TYR A 60 27.08 -12.17 -6.26
N SER A 61 25.81 -12.50 -6.08
CA SER A 61 25.35 -13.56 -5.17
C SER A 61 25.25 -14.92 -5.87
N GLY A 62 25.17 -15.99 -5.09
CA GLY A 62 25.04 -17.32 -5.67
C GLY A 62 26.25 -17.71 -6.51
N ASP A 63 25.96 -18.21 -7.71
CA ASP A 63 26.96 -18.81 -8.61
C ASP A 63 27.31 -17.88 -9.79
N GLY A 64 26.51 -16.85 -10.06
CA GLY A 64 26.77 -15.90 -11.12
C GLY A 64 25.75 -14.77 -11.20
N TYR A 65 25.51 -14.29 -12.42
CA TYR A 65 24.52 -13.28 -12.75
C TYR A 65 24.10 -13.45 -14.22
N VAL A 66 23.01 -12.82 -14.63
CA VAL A 66 22.52 -12.82 -16.01
C VAL A 66 22.94 -11.55 -16.74
N THR A 67 23.44 -11.70 -17.97
CA THR A 67 23.88 -10.60 -18.84
C THR A 67 23.50 -10.88 -20.30
N GLY A 68 23.92 -9.99 -21.22
CA GLY A 68 23.59 -10.10 -22.63
C GLY A 68 22.21 -9.57 -22.98
N PHE A 69 21.72 -8.56 -22.25
CA PHE A 69 20.52 -7.81 -22.58
C PHE A 69 20.84 -6.78 -23.68
N ASP A 70 21.02 -7.23 -24.92
CA ASP A 70 21.46 -6.42 -26.07
C ASP A 70 20.53 -6.42 -27.29
N ASP A 71 19.49 -7.26 -27.30
CA ASP A 71 18.47 -7.39 -28.34
C ASP A 71 17.04 -7.06 -27.84
N ASP A 72 16.14 -6.60 -28.71
CA ASP A 72 14.81 -6.10 -28.32
C ASP A 72 13.93 -7.20 -27.68
N GLU A 73 14.16 -8.46 -28.05
CA GLU A 73 13.44 -9.64 -27.59
C GLU A 73 13.99 -10.23 -26.28
N ASP A 74 15.12 -9.72 -25.78
CA ASP A 74 15.81 -10.25 -24.62
C ASP A 74 14.99 -10.12 -23.32
N SER A 75 14.93 -11.22 -22.60
CA SER A 75 14.19 -11.30 -21.34
C SER A 75 14.72 -12.36 -20.38
N LEU A 76 14.49 -12.09 -19.10
CA LEU A 76 14.75 -12.99 -17.99
C LEU A 76 13.48 -13.18 -17.18
N THR A 77 13.09 -14.42 -16.94
CA THR A 77 12.02 -14.76 -16.00
C THR A 77 12.60 -15.34 -14.72
N VAL A 78 12.37 -14.67 -13.58
CA VAL A 78 12.73 -15.16 -12.24
C VAL A 78 11.46 -15.64 -11.52
N PHE A 79 11.50 -16.84 -10.94
CA PHE A 79 10.38 -17.37 -10.17
C PHE A 79 10.57 -17.09 -8.69
N VAL A 80 9.65 -16.32 -8.11
CA VAL A 80 9.67 -15.96 -6.69
C VAL A 80 8.60 -16.73 -5.93
N GLU A 81 8.98 -17.36 -4.82
CA GLU A 81 8.10 -18.16 -3.97
C GLU A 81 7.69 -17.34 -2.74
N ALA A 82 6.45 -16.86 -2.71
CA ALA A 82 5.94 -16.14 -1.55
C ALA A 82 5.35 -17.12 -0.52
N PRO A 83 5.71 -17.04 0.77
CA PRO A 83 5.22 -17.96 1.80
C PRO A 83 3.72 -17.80 2.09
N GLU A 84 3.14 -16.66 1.75
CA GLU A 84 1.74 -16.32 1.97
C GLU A 84 1.32 -15.14 1.06
N ASP A 85 0.01 -15.03 0.81
CA ASP A 85 -0.59 -13.91 0.08
C ASP A 85 -0.28 -12.58 0.78
N GLY A 86 0.05 -11.56 0.00
CA GLY A 86 0.19 -10.21 0.53
C GLY A 86 1.04 -9.26 -0.31
N LEU A 87 1.20 -8.06 0.23
CA LEU A 87 2.10 -7.06 -0.34
C LEU A 87 3.54 -7.35 0.07
N TYR A 88 4.46 -7.32 -0.88
CA TYR A 88 5.89 -7.43 -0.64
C TYR A 88 6.61 -6.24 -1.25
N ASP A 89 7.60 -5.72 -0.53
CA ASP A 89 8.63 -4.87 -1.11
C ASP A 89 9.55 -5.73 -1.97
N MET A 90 9.88 -5.27 -3.17
CA MET A 90 10.76 -5.98 -4.10
C MET A 90 12.00 -5.14 -4.44
N TRP A 91 13.13 -5.81 -4.59
CA TRP A 91 14.38 -5.23 -5.09
C TRP A 91 14.94 -6.10 -6.20
N VAL A 92 15.62 -5.43 -7.14
CA VAL A 92 16.41 -6.07 -8.18
C VAL A 92 17.88 -5.89 -7.82
N GLY A 93 18.60 -6.99 -7.64
CA GLY A 93 20.06 -7.01 -7.57
C GLY A 93 20.62 -6.86 -8.99
N TYR A 94 21.52 -5.90 -9.19
CA TYR A 94 22.02 -5.57 -10.53
C TYR A 94 23.41 -4.92 -10.49
N SER A 95 24.07 -4.86 -11.64
CA SER A 95 25.14 -3.89 -11.90
C SER A 95 24.93 -3.20 -13.24
N SER A 96 25.31 -1.93 -13.34
CA SER A 96 25.16 -1.12 -14.55
C SER A 96 26.42 -0.28 -14.80
N PRO A 97 27.50 -0.91 -15.30
CA PRO A 97 28.79 -0.24 -15.45
C PRO A 97 28.79 0.81 -16.55
N GLY A 98 27.89 0.70 -17.53
CA GLY A 98 27.76 1.61 -18.67
C GLY A 98 26.94 2.89 -18.41
N GLY A 99 26.79 3.29 -17.15
CA GLY A 99 25.95 4.44 -16.75
C GLY A 99 24.48 4.06 -16.53
N ASP A 100 23.65 5.03 -16.11
CA ASP A 100 22.23 4.82 -15.81
C ASP A 100 21.50 4.05 -16.94
N LYS A 101 20.65 3.10 -16.53
CA LYS A 101 19.77 2.30 -17.41
C LYS A 101 18.38 2.18 -16.81
N TYR A 102 17.48 1.65 -17.62
CA TYR A 102 16.13 1.30 -17.24
C TYR A 102 15.80 -0.11 -17.77
N THR A 103 15.02 -0.86 -17.00
CA THR A 103 14.47 -2.18 -17.36
C THR A 103 12.95 -2.16 -17.17
N MET A 104 12.22 -3.07 -17.81
CA MET A 104 10.79 -3.29 -17.55
C MET A 104 10.61 -4.54 -16.71
N LEU A 105 9.86 -4.44 -15.61
CA LEU A 105 9.51 -5.56 -14.75
C LEU A 105 8.00 -5.76 -14.72
N SER A 106 7.52 -6.97 -14.99
CA SER A 106 6.12 -7.38 -14.79
C SER A 106 6.02 -8.57 -13.83
N LEU A 107 4.82 -8.75 -13.27
CA LEU A 107 4.49 -9.84 -12.34
C LEU A 107 3.25 -10.57 -12.83
N ASP A 108 3.33 -11.89 -13.09
CA ASP A 108 2.21 -12.73 -13.55
C ASP A 108 1.41 -12.10 -14.70
N ASP A 109 2.08 -11.63 -15.76
CA ASP A 109 1.49 -10.96 -16.94
C ASP A 109 0.72 -9.65 -16.65
N ARG A 110 0.85 -9.08 -15.45
CA ARG A 110 0.28 -7.77 -15.12
C ARG A 110 1.07 -6.65 -15.78
N GLN A 111 0.51 -5.43 -15.74
CA GLN A 111 1.15 -4.24 -16.30
C GLN A 111 2.59 -4.07 -15.77
N ALA A 112 3.52 -3.89 -16.71
CA ALA A 112 4.93 -3.72 -16.40
C ALA A 112 5.22 -2.33 -15.80
N ALA A 113 6.18 -2.28 -14.90
CA ALA A 113 6.74 -1.06 -14.32
C ALA A 113 8.17 -0.84 -14.82
N GLU A 114 8.51 0.41 -15.12
CA GLU A 114 9.88 0.77 -15.45
C GLU A 114 10.72 0.93 -14.18
N ILE A 115 11.83 0.20 -14.10
CA ILE A 115 12.75 0.24 -12.97
C ILE A 115 14.04 0.92 -13.39
N ARG A 116 14.41 1.97 -12.65
CA ARG A 116 15.70 2.66 -12.84
C ARG A 116 16.83 1.84 -12.21
N LEU A 117 17.88 1.65 -13.00
CA LEU A 117 19.14 1.05 -12.62
C LEU A 117 20.20 2.16 -12.66
N ALA A 118 20.54 2.71 -11.49
CA ALA A 118 21.55 3.76 -11.40
C ALA A 118 22.94 3.22 -11.77
N ALA A 119 23.80 4.06 -12.35
CA ALA A 119 25.16 3.70 -12.70
C ALA A 119 25.90 3.07 -11.50
N SER A 120 26.42 1.86 -11.68
CA SER A 120 27.18 1.17 -10.64
C SER A 120 28.21 0.23 -11.26
N GLY A 121 29.46 0.36 -10.83
CA GLY A 121 30.56 -0.55 -11.21
C GLY A 121 30.60 -1.85 -10.39
N THR A 122 29.76 -1.97 -9.37
CA THR A 122 29.61 -3.17 -8.53
C THR A 122 28.14 -3.58 -8.46
N PHE A 123 27.87 -4.82 -8.04
CA PHE A 123 26.51 -5.24 -7.75
C PHE A 123 25.91 -4.45 -6.59
N THR A 124 24.66 -4.02 -6.75
CA THR A 124 23.87 -3.21 -5.82
C THR A 124 22.38 -3.49 -6.04
N GLU A 125 21.52 -2.82 -5.29
CA GLU A 125 20.07 -3.05 -5.34
C GLU A 125 19.30 -1.81 -5.82
N ALA A 126 18.33 -2.04 -6.70
CA ALA A 126 17.31 -1.05 -7.05
C ALA A 126 15.99 -1.46 -6.38
N TYR A 127 15.33 -0.53 -5.69
CA TYR A 127 14.00 -0.77 -5.16
C TYR A 127 12.99 -0.80 -6.32
N ALA A 128 12.36 -1.95 -6.53
CA ALA A 128 11.43 -2.20 -7.62
C ALA A 128 9.96 -1.95 -7.22
N GLY A 129 9.71 -1.34 -6.06
CA GLY A 129 8.36 -1.03 -5.61
C GLY A 129 7.72 -2.12 -4.77
N LYS A 130 6.40 -2.01 -4.61
CA LYS A 130 5.59 -2.90 -3.78
C LYS A 130 4.59 -3.64 -4.65
N TRP A 131 4.60 -4.97 -4.52
CA TRP A 131 3.86 -5.87 -5.39
C TRP A 131 2.95 -6.79 -4.58
N LEU A 132 1.78 -7.11 -5.12
CA LEU A 132 0.85 -8.07 -4.53
C LEU A 132 1.17 -9.47 -5.05
N LEU A 133 1.77 -10.32 -4.21
CA LEU A 133 2.07 -11.71 -4.53
C LEU A 133 1.03 -12.66 -3.94
N ARG A 134 0.85 -13.79 -4.63
CA ARG A 134 0.08 -14.94 -4.15
C ARG A 134 1.02 -15.96 -3.53
N THR A 135 0.51 -16.75 -2.60
CA THR A 135 1.24 -17.85 -1.96
C THR A 135 1.75 -18.82 -3.02
N GLY A 136 3.00 -19.24 -2.87
CA GLY A 136 3.71 -20.08 -3.82
C GLY A 136 4.35 -19.26 -4.94
N ARG A 137 4.43 -19.89 -6.12
CA ARG A 137 5.18 -19.38 -7.27
C ARG A 137 4.49 -18.19 -7.92
N ASN A 138 5.24 -17.10 -8.08
CA ASN A 138 4.87 -15.96 -8.92
C ASN A 138 5.98 -15.73 -9.95
N GLU A 139 5.61 -15.23 -11.13
CA GLU A 139 6.51 -15.03 -12.25
C GLU A 139 6.92 -13.57 -12.38
N VAL A 140 8.21 -13.28 -12.18
CA VAL A 140 8.78 -11.94 -12.39
C VAL A 140 9.51 -11.92 -13.72
N LEU A 141 8.93 -11.26 -14.72
CA LEU A 141 9.54 -11.08 -16.03
C LEU A 141 10.28 -9.75 -16.08
N ILE A 142 11.52 -9.79 -16.53
CA ILE A 142 12.41 -8.65 -16.74
C ILE A 142 12.71 -8.58 -18.24
N SER A 143 12.26 -7.52 -18.90
CA SER A 143 12.54 -7.27 -20.32
C SER A 143 13.62 -6.21 -20.48
N ARG A 144 14.44 -6.32 -21.53
CA ARG A 144 15.63 -5.46 -21.75
C ARG A 144 15.40 -3.96 -21.48
N ASN A 145 14.36 -3.36 -22.08
CA ASN A 145 14.20 -1.91 -22.18
C ASN A 145 15.47 -1.22 -22.70
N TRP A 146 16.31 -0.58 -21.87
CA TRP A 146 17.57 0.02 -22.36
C TRP A 146 18.68 -1.01 -22.55
N GLY A 147 18.67 -2.10 -21.78
CA GLY A 147 19.68 -3.15 -21.83
C GLY A 147 21.05 -2.75 -21.29
N TRP A 148 22.07 -3.55 -21.64
CA TRP A 148 23.48 -3.33 -21.28
C TRP A 148 23.71 -3.18 -19.76
N TYR A 149 23.07 -4.06 -18.99
CA TYR A 149 23.20 -4.21 -17.55
C TYR A 149 23.30 -5.70 -17.19
N ASN A 150 23.60 -5.99 -15.93
CA ASN A 150 23.65 -7.34 -15.38
C ASN A 150 22.60 -7.50 -14.28
N MET A 151 21.94 -8.65 -14.20
CA MET A 151 20.92 -9.01 -13.21
C MET A 151 21.43 -10.11 -12.29
N ASP A 152 21.43 -9.87 -10.99
CA ASP A 152 21.99 -10.76 -9.95
C ASP A 152 20.87 -11.62 -9.33
N TYR A 153 19.85 -10.96 -8.79
CA TYR A 153 18.72 -11.65 -8.14
C TYR A 153 17.48 -10.77 -8.07
N ILE A 154 16.35 -11.39 -7.73
CA ILE A 154 15.18 -10.70 -7.19
C ILE A 154 15.08 -10.97 -5.70
N LYS A 155 14.92 -9.90 -4.91
CA LYS A 155 14.72 -9.98 -3.47
C LYS A 155 13.34 -9.48 -3.11
N ILE A 156 12.62 -10.23 -2.29
CA ILE A 156 11.32 -9.82 -1.75
C ILE A 156 11.34 -9.80 -0.23
N ARG A 157 10.55 -8.90 0.36
CA ARG A 157 10.29 -8.89 1.79
C ARG A 157 8.83 -8.54 2.02
N LYS A 158 8.11 -9.33 2.83
CA LYS A 158 6.71 -9.02 3.12
C LYS A 158 6.62 -7.62 3.71
N ALA A 159 5.76 -6.80 3.12
CA ALA A 159 5.54 -5.45 3.59
C ALA A 159 4.97 -5.51 5.00
N ARG A 160 5.53 -4.70 5.90
CA ARG A 160 4.96 -4.55 7.24
C ARG A 160 3.50 -4.13 7.11
N LYS A 161 2.63 -4.72 7.93
CA LYS A 161 1.26 -4.25 8.05
C LYS A 161 1.31 -2.77 8.43
N ARG A 162 0.68 -1.91 7.64
CA ARG A 162 0.61 -0.49 8.02
C ARG A 162 -0.12 -0.42 9.37
N PRO A 163 0.38 0.38 10.33
CA PRO A 163 -0.40 0.69 11.52
C PRO A 163 -1.79 1.16 11.10
N GLU A 164 -2.80 0.87 11.91
CA GLU A 164 -4.13 1.44 11.70
C GLU A 164 -4.01 2.95 11.51
N HIS A 165 -4.68 3.46 10.49
CA HIS A 165 -4.66 4.89 10.20
C HIS A 165 -5.31 5.61 11.38
N ARG A 166 -4.49 6.31 12.17
CA ARG A 166 -4.98 7.21 13.21
C ARG A 166 -5.44 8.50 12.55
N VAL A 167 -6.62 8.45 11.95
CA VAL A 167 -7.28 9.66 11.44
C VAL A 167 -7.69 10.47 12.66
N VAL A 168 -6.95 11.55 12.93
CA VAL A 168 -7.33 12.49 13.97
C VAL A 168 -8.62 13.15 13.50
N ARG A 169 -9.72 12.92 14.21
CA ARG A 169 -11.01 13.56 13.95
C ARG A 169 -10.98 15.03 14.38
N ARG A 170 -10.13 15.82 13.74
CA ARG A 170 -10.04 17.26 13.94
C ARG A 170 -10.26 17.92 12.59
N LEU A 171 -11.33 18.71 12.53
CA LEU A 171 -11.59 19.53 11.36
C LEU A 171 -10.52 20.60 11.21
N VAL A 172 -10.19 20.93 9.96
CA VAL A 172 -9.26 22.02 9.65
C VAL A 172 -9.89 23.37 9.99
N ASN A 173 -11.23 23.48 9.93
CA ASN A 173 -11.97 24.64 10.40
C ASN A 173 -12.19 24.53 11.93
N PRO A 174 -11.55 25.38 12.76
CA PRO A 174 -11.74 25.36 14.21
C PRO A 174 -13.13 25.85 14.65
N ASP A 175 -13.86 26.54 13.77
CA ASP A 175 -15.20 27.08 14.01
C ASP A 175 -16.30 26.20 13.39
N ALA A 176 -15.99 24.92 13.14
CA ALA A 176 -16.98 23.98 12.61
C ALA A 176 -18.14 23.82 13.59
N THR A 177 -19.35 23.69 13.06
CA THR A 177 -20.52 23.45 13.91
C THR A 177 -20.46 22.05 14.51
N PRO A 178 -21.10 21.79 15.66
CA PRO A 178 -21.15 20.46 16.27
C PRO A 178 -21.66 19.38 15.31
N GLU A 179 -22.61 19.71 14.44
CA GLU A 179 -23.15 18.80 13.41
C GLU A 179 -22.07 18.43 12.38
N THR A 180 -21.19 19.38 12.03
CA THR A 180 -20.07 19.14 11.09
C THR A 180 -18.97 18.31 11.75
N GLU A 181 -18.72 18.52 13.05
CA GLU A 181 -17.77 17.70 13.83
C GLU A 181 -18.24 16.25 13.97
N GLU A 182 -19.55 16.05 14.17
CA GLU A 182 -20.17 14.72 14.23
C GLU A 182 -20.18 14.05 12.85
N LEU A 183 -20.42 14.82 11.80
CA LEU A 183 -20.49 14.41 10.40
C LEU A 183 -19.12 14.52 9.68
N LEU A 184 -18.01 14.09 10.30
CA LEU A 184 -16.73 14.06 9.61
C LEU A 184 -16.79 13.11 8.40
N LEU A 185 -17.00 13.66 7.21
CA LEU A 185 -17.15 12.92 5.97
C LEU A 185 -15.84 12.83 5.19
N ALA A 186 -15.57 11.65 4.64
CA ALA A 186 -14.52 11.45 3.65
C ALA A 186 -15.14 11.45 2.24
N ALA A 187 -14.42 12.02 1.27
CA ALA A 187 -14.82 12.05 -0.13
C ALA A 187 -13.72 11.49 -1.03
N MET A 188 -14.11 10.72 -2.04
CA MET A 188 -13.25 10.30 -3.15
C MET A 188 -13.35 11.36 -4.25
N THR A 189 -12.64 12.47 -4.09
CA THR A 189 -12.75 13.61 -5.01
C THR A 189 -12.27 13.30 -6.43
N GLU A 190 -11.53 12.19 -6.61
CA GLU A 190 -11.15 11.61 -7.89
C GLU A 190 -11.01 10.09 -7.75
N ASN A 191 -11.62 9.31 -8.63
CA ASN A 191 -11.48 7.86 -8.66
C ASN A 191 -11.59 7.27 -10.07
N GLY A 192 -11.04 6.07 -10.25
CA GLY A 192 -11.24 5.25 -11.45
C GLY A 192 -12.63 4.61 -11.45
N PRO A 193 -12.77 3.26 -11.41
CA PRO A 193 -14.08 2.62 -11.38
C PRO A 193 -15.00 3.14 -10.26
N ILE A 194 -16.30 3.15 -10.52
CA ILE A 194 -17.33 3.58 -9.58
C ILE A 194 -17.37 2.55 -8.43
N PRO A 195 -17.27 2.97 -7.16
CA PRO A 195 -17.35 2.04 -6.04
C PRO A 195 -18.70 1.31 -6.01
N ASP A 196 -18.65 0.00 -5.78
CA ASP A 196 -19.84 -0.84 -5.65
C ASP A 196 -20.57 -0.55 -4.32
N PRO A 197 -21.83 -0.08 -4.35
CA PRO A 197 -22.57 0.31 -3.14
C PRO A 197 -22.84 -0.87 -2.20
N ASP A 198 -23.03 -2.09 -2.70
CA ASP A 198 -23.21 -3.28 -1.86
C ASP A 198 -21.95 -3.54 -1.04
N LEU A 199 -20.78 -3.37 -1.66
CA LEU A 199 -19.49 -3.49 -0.97
C LEU A 199 -19.24 -2.33 0.00
N LEU A 200 -19.63 -1.10 -0.34
CA LEU A 200 -19.49 0.04 0.57
C LEU A 200 -20.28 -0.18 1.85
N VAL A 201 -21.54 -0.62 1.75
CA VAL A 201 -22.40 -0.94 2.88
C VAL A 201 -21.82 -2.10 3.69
N LYS A 202 -21.44 -3.18 3.02
CA LYS A 202 -20.90 -4.40 3.67
C LYS A 202 -19.58 -4.17 4.39
N THR A 203 -18.74 -3.26 3.89
CA THR A 203 -17.41 -2.98 4.45
C THR A 203 -17.38 -1.77 5.37
N GLU A 204 -18.53 -1.13 5.61
CA GLU A 204 -18.65 0.11 6.39
C GLU A 204 -17.73 1.23 5.86
N THR A 205 -17.43 1.22 4.56
CA THR A 205 -16.55 2.19 3.90
C THR A 205 -17.40 3.28 3.25
N HIS A 206 -18.00 4.14 4.08
CA HIS A 206 -18.94 5.14 3.62
C HIS A 206 -18.24 6.38 3.04
N TRP A 207 -18.62 6.76 1.82
CA TRP A 207 -18.15 7.98 1.16
C TRP A 207 -19.29 9.00 1.05
N SER A 208 -19.01 10.27 1.37
CA SER A 208 -19.99 11.34 1.15
C SER A 208 -20.19 11.68 -0.31
N TRP A 209 -19.15 11.48 -1.11
CA TRP A 209 -19.11 11.84 -2.52
C TRP A 209 -17.98 11.07 -3.19
N PHE A 210 -18.21 10.65 -4.43
CA PHE A 210 -17.17 10.14 -5.31
C PHE A 210 -17.25 10.85 -6.67
N CYS A 211 -16.11 11.06 -7.31
CA CYS A 211 -16.00 11.67 -8.63
C CYS A 211 -15.20 10.76 -9.55
N THR A 212 -15.92 9.86 -10.23
CA THR A 212 -15.32 8.98 -11.23
C THR A 212 -14.82 9.80 -12.41
N TRP A 213 -13.61 9.50 -12.86
CA TRP A 213 -13.06 10.06 -14.09
C TRP A 213 -13.99 9.83 -15.29
N ASN A 214 -13.95 10.73 -16.26
CA ASN A 214 -14.75 10.64 -17.47
C ASN A 214 -14.05 9.78 -18.55
N GLY A 215 -14.62 9.75 -19.76
CA GLY A 215 -14.02 9.03 -20.89
C GLY A 215 -14.19 7.52 -20.77
N ASP A 216 -13.09 6.79 -20.87
CA ASP A 216 -13.10 5.31 -20.90
C ASP A 216 -13.77 4.73 -19.65
N PHE A 217 -13.58 5.35 -18.48
CA PHE A 217 -14.21 4.93 -17.23
C PHE A 217 -15.75 4.91 -17.26
N ILE A 218 -16.40 5.62 -18.19
CA ILE A 218 -17.85 5.61 -18.34
C ILE A 218 -18.28 4.93 -19.65
N ASN A 219 -17.48 5.04 -20.70
CA ASN A 219 -17.91 4.74 -22.07
C ASN A 219 -17.39 3.41 -22.62
N ASP A 220 -16.36 2.80 -22.02
CA ASP A 220 -15.71 1.61 -22.59
C ASP A 220 -16.41 0.28 -22.24
N GLY A 221 -17.25 0.27 -21.19
CA GLY A 221 -17.89 -0.93 -20.66
C GLY A 221 -16.92 -1.92 -19.98
N ILE A 222 -15.63 -1.59 -19.89
CA ILE A 222 -14.55 -2.39 -19.30
C ILE A 222 -14.29 -1.92 -17.86
N GLN A 223 -14.10 -0.62 -17.64
CA GLN A 223 -13.84 -0.06 -16.31
C GLN A 223 -15.09 -0.08 -15.43
N ASN A 224 -16.24 0.25 -16.03
CA ASN A 224 -17.56 0.11 -15.43
C ASN A 224 -18.49 -0.47 -16.50
N SER A 225 -19.06 -1.65 -16.24
CA SER A 225 -20.07 -2.21 -17.14
C SER A 225 -21.36 -1.38 -17.08
N GLU A 226 -22.17 -1.44 -18.13
CA GLU A 226 -23.47 -0.75 -18.14
C GLU A 226 -24.37 -1.23 -16.99
N ASP A 227 -24.36 -2.52 -16.70
CA ASP A 227 -25.10 -3.12 -15.58
C ASP A 227 -24.63 -2.55 -14.23
N HIS A 228 -23.32 -2.37 -14.05
CA HIS A 228 -22.76 -1.77 -12.83
C HIS A 228 -23.19 -0.32 -12.67
N ILE A 229 -23.11 0.49 -13.73
CA ILE A 229 -23.53 1.89 -13.71
C ILE A 229 -25.03 1.98 -13.37
N ARG A 230 -25.86 1.16 -14.01
CA ARG A 230 -27.30 1.10 -13.72
C ARG A 230 -27.58 0.67 -12.29
N HIS A 231 -26.86 -0.34 -11.80
CA HIS A 231 -27.00 -0.80 -10.42
C HIS A 231 -26.68 0.34 -9.45
N VAL A 232 -25.55 1.01 -9.60
CA VAL A 232 -25.14 2.13 -8.72
C VAL A 232 -26.17 3.25 -8.72
N LEU A 233 -26.62 3.71 -9.91
CA LEU A 233 -27.54 4.84 -10.04
C LEU A 233 -28.97 4.55 -9.56
N HIS A 234 -29.32 3.28 -9.38
CA HIS A 234 -30.62 2.84 -8.86
C HIS A 234 -30.54 2.24 -7.44
N HIS A 235 -29.36 2.27 -6.82
CA HIS A 235 -29.16 1.68 -5.50
C HIS A 235 -29.62 2.63 -4.40
N GLU A 236 -30.42 2.15 -3.43
CA GLU A 236 -31.01 2.98 -2.35
C GLU A 236 -29.98 3.71 -1.48
N TYR A 237 -28.76 3.18 -1.39
CA TYR A 237 -27.64 3.79 -0.67
C TYR A 237 -27.00 4.99 -1.40
N VAL A 238 -27.26 5.17 -2.70
CA VAL A 238 -26.64 6.21 -3.54
C VAL A 238 -27.65 7.29 -3.83
N LEU A 239 -27.33 8.54 -3.47
CA LEU A 239 -28.10 9.70 -3.88
C LEU A 239 -27.56 10.24 -5.20
N THR A 240 -28.42 10.26 -6.21
CA THR A 240 -28.14 10.88 -7.51
C THR A 240 -28.33 12.40 -7.45
N LEU A 241 -27.75 13.10 -8.42
CA LEU A 241 -27.82 14.56 -8.48
C LEU A 241 -29.27 15.10 -8.49
N ASP A 242 -30.20 14.38 -9.12
CA ASP A 242 -31.59 14.81 -9.19
C ASP A 242 -32.31 14.61 -7.86
N GLU A 243 -32.07 13.50 -7.16
CA GLU A 243 -32.61 13.25 -5.81
C GLU A 243 -32.09 14.28 -4.78
N VAL A 244 -30.82 14.67 -4.88
CA VAL A 244 -30.24 15.70 -3.99
C VAL A 244 -30.93 17.07 -4.18
N LYS A 245 -31.39 17.41 -5.39
CA LYS A 245 -32.10 18.67 -5.63
C LYS A 245 -33.47 18.69 -4.93
N GLU A 246 -34.12 17.53 -4.84
CA GLU A 246 -35.42 17.38 -4.17
C GLU A 246 -35.31 17.51 -2.65
N LEU A 247 -34.15 17.21 -2.06
CA LEU A 247 -33.90 17.36 -0.62
C LEU A 247 -33.72 18.82 -0.15
N ARG A 248 -33.63 19.79 -1.08
CA ARG A 248 -33.35 21.21 -0.79
C ARG A 248 -34.59 22.10 -0.70
N SER A 249 -35.80 21.54 -0.78
CA SER A 249 -37.09 22.25 -0.63
C SER A 249 -37.76 21.96 0.70
#